data_AF-A0A1L9GX86-F1
#
_entry.id   AF-A0A1L9GX86-F1
#
_cell.length_a   1.000
_cell.length_b   1.000
_cell.length_c   1.000
_cell.angle_alpha   90.00
_cell.angle_beta   90.00
_cell.angle_gamma   90.00
#
_symmetry.space_group_name_H-M   'P 1'
#
loop_
_entity.id
_entity.type
_entity.pdbx_description
1 polymer ?
#
loop_
_entity_poly.entity_id
_entity_poly.type
_entity_poly.pdbx_seq_one_letter_code
_entity_poly.pdbx_strand_id
1 'polypeptide(L)'
;MGKIYEFMSGEHHDEYGLLEQFKTTGSPEYFDKFASGISRHMEFEEKILFPIVKSHTGETDNLLLDEISLQHSRIRSLIAEISQDIKNHDTGKALGASISELEQLLNSHDSMEESDFYPWIDEYANHEEIKSAFEKLNAMKPNI
;
A
#
# COMPACT_ATOMS: atom_id res chain seq x y z
N MET A 1 -20.43 -3.45 8.74
CA MET A 1 -19.45 -3.15 7.67
C MET A 1 -18.46 -2.18 8.28
N GLY A 2 -17.16 -2.46 8.21
CA GLY A 2 -16.13 -1.57 8.77
C GLY A 2 -15.90 -0.34 7.90
N LYS A 3 -15.18 0.64 8.44
CA LYS A 3 -14.68 1.80 7.70
C LYS A 3 -13.49 1.42 6.81
N ILE A 4 -13.33 2.09 5.67
CA ILE A 4 -12.15 1.93 4.81
C ILE A 4 -10.91 2.35 5.59
N TYR A 5 -10.96 3.48 6.30
CA TYR A 5 -9.87 3.94 7.15
C TYR A 5 -9.39 2.84 8.13
N GLU A 6 -10.31 2.27 8.90
CA GLU A 6 -9.96 1.26 9.92
C GLU A 6 -9.33 0.01 9.32
N PHE A 7 -9.78 -0.39 8.12
CA PHE A 7 -9.24 -1.56 7.44
C PHE A 7 -7.86 -1.28 6.86
N MET A 8 -7.73 -0.19 6.10
CA MET A 8 -6.50 0.14 5.36
C MET A 8 -5.35 0.51 6.29
N SER A 9 -5.61 1.32 7.32
CA SER A 9 -4.62 1.60 8.38
C SER A 9 -4.19 0.34 9.15
N GLY A 10 -5.08 -0.65 9.23
CA GLY A 10 -4.75 -1.96 9.78
C GLY A 10 -3.75 -2.72 8.91
N GLU A 11 -3.90 -2.66 7.59
CA GLU A 11 -2.94 -3.27 6.65
C GLU A 11 -1.57 -2.59 6.73
N HIS A 12 -1.51 -1.26 6.85
CA HIS A 12 -0.24 -0.55 7.09
C HIS A 12 0.50 -1.15 8.29
N HIS A 13 -0.19 -1.32 9.43
CA HIS A 13 0.41 -1.90 10.63
C HIS A 13 0.99 -3.30 10.40
N ASP A 14 0.24 -4.17 9.71
CA ASP A 14 0.68 -5.54 9.39
C ASP A 14 1.91 -5.54 8.47
N GLU A 15 1.96 -4.62 7.50
CA GLU A 15 3.06 -4.46 6.56
C GLU A 15 4.35 -3.97 7.24
N TYR A 16 4.28 -2.96 8.11
CA TYR A 16 5.42 -2.56 8.94
C TYR A 16 5.90 -3.72 9.82
N GLY A 17 4.97 -4.51 10.36
CA GLY A 17 5.31 -5.71 11.12
C GLY A 17 6.20 -6.67 10.33
N LEU A 18 5.86 -6.93 9.06
CA LEU A 18 6.66 -7.79 8.17
C LEU A 18 8.02 -7.17 7.83
N LEU A 19 8.05 -5.87 7.53
CA LEU A 19 9.30 -5.18 7.22
C LEU A 19 10.27 -5.16 8.41
N GLU A 20 9.76 -4.97 9.63
CA GLU A 20 10.56 -5.05 10.85
C GLU A 20 11.08 -6.47 11.12
N GLN A 21 10.27 -7.51 10.85
CA GLN A 21 10.74 -8.90 10.93
C GLN A 21 11.87 -9.17 9.92
N PHE A 22 11.76 -8.65 8.70
CA PHE A 22 12.84 -8.74 7.72
C PHE A 22 14.11 -8.04 8.22
N LYS A 23 14.01 -6.80 8.69
CA LYS A 23 15.16 -6.04 9.22
C LYS A 23 15.83 -6.73 10.40
N THR A 24 15.05 -7.36 11.28
CA THR A 24 15.56 -8.03 12.49
C THR A 24 16.20 -9.38 12.18
N THR A 25 15.58 -10.16 11.29
CA THR A 25 15.99 -11.55 11.05
C THR A 25 16.88 -11.73 9.83
N GLY A 26 16.85 -10.78 8.89
CA GLY A 26 17.43 -10.90 7.57
C GLY A 26 16.74 -11.95 6.69
N SER A 27 15.60 -12.52 7.10
CA SER A 27 14.93 -13.59 6.37
C SER A 27 14.17 -13.04 5.15
N PRO A 28 14.55 -13.44 3.92
CA PRO A 28 13.88 -12.99 2.69
C PRO A 28 12.38 -13.26 2.66
N GLU A 29 11.92 -14.31 3.35
CA GLU A 29 10.50 -14.68 3.40
C GLU A 29 9.61 -13.56 3.98
N TYR A 30 10.11 -12.80 4.97
CA TYR A 30 9.36 -11.66 5.51
C TYR A 30 9.28 -10.52 4.51
N PHE A 31 10.36 -10.27 3.76
CA PHE A 31 10.35 -9.26 2.71
C PHE A 31 9.43 -9.66 1.53
N ASP A 32 9.45 -10.93 1.12
CA ASP A 32 8.55 -11.43 0.07
C ASP A 32 7.07 -11.30 0.48
N LYS A 33 6.76 -11.58 1.75
CA LYS A 33 5.41 -11.37 2.30
C LYS A 33 5.03 -9.89 2.34
N PHE A 34 5.93 -9.02 2.80
CA PHE A 34 5.74 -7.58 2.79
C PHE A 34 5.49 -7.08 1.36
N ALA A 35 6.37 -7.40 0.40
CA ALA A 35 6.27 -6.98 -0.99
C ALA A 35 4.96 -7.45 -1.65
N SER A 36 4.53 -8.69 -1.36
CA SER A 36 3.24 -9.18 -1.84
C SER A 36 2.04 -8.52 -1.15
N GLY A 37 2.17 -8.13 0.12
CA GLY A 37 1.16 -7.41 0.88
C GLY A 37 0.90 -6.03 0.28
N ILE A 38 1.94 -5.18 0.31
CA ILE A 38 1.87 -3.79 -0.17
C ILE A 38 1.48 -3.71 -1.64
N SER A 39 1.92 -4.66 -2.47
CA SER A 39 1.49 -4.69 -3.87
C SER A 39 -0.01 -4.96 -4.02
N ARG A 40 -0.62 -5.80 -3.18
CA ARG A 40 -2.08 -6.02 -3.21
C ARG A 40 -2.83 -4.84 -2.63
N HIS A 41 -2.30 -4.24 -1.56
CA HIS A 41 -2.83 -3.04 -0.95
C HIS A 41 -2.96 -1.91 -1.98
N MET A 42 -1.85 -1.51 -2.60
CA MET A 42 -1.84 -0.48 -3.66
C MET A 42 -2.75 -0.84 -4.85
N GLU A 43 -2.84 -2.13 -5.22
CA GLU A 43 -3.76 -2.55 -6.29
C GLU A 43 -5.23 -2.40 -5.91
N PHE A 44 -5.58 -2.64 -4.65
CA PHE A 44 -6.95 -2.45 -4.16
C PHE A 44 -7.32 -0.96 -4.24
N GLU A 45 -6.41 -0.08 -3.83
CA GLU A 45 -6.63 1.36 -3.94
C GLU A 45 -6.80 1.81 -5.38
N GLU A 46 -5.83 1.50 -6.23
CA GLU A 46 -5.81 1.95 -7.62
C GLU A 46 -6.99 1.43 -8.44
N LYS A 47 -7.37 0.17 -8.24
CA LYS A 47 -8.41 -0.50 -9.06
C LYS A 47 -9.80 -0.35 -8.47
N ILE A 48 -9.94 -0.09 -7.18
CA ILE A 48 -11.24 -0.10 -6.50
C ILE A 48 -11.56 1.24 -5.83
N LEU A 49 -10.66 1.78 -5.01
CA LEU A 49 -10.94 2.99 -4.24
C LEU A 49 -10.80 4.27 -5.08
N PHE A 50 -9.78 4.37 -5.93
CA PHE A 50 -9.59 5.53 -6.82
C PHE A 50 -10.81 5.74 -7.75
N PRO A 51 -11.39 4.69 -8.37
CA PRO A 51 -12.63 4.86 -9.14
C PRO A 51 -13.81 5.41 -8.32
N ILE A 52 -13.94 5.05 -7.04
CA ILE A 52 -15.00 5.59 -6.18
C ILE A 52 -14.81 7.10 -6.05
N VAL A 53 -13.61 7.57 -5.70
CA VAL A 53 -13.32 9.00 -5.60
C VAL A 53 -13.60 9.74 -6.91
N LYS A 54 -13.06 9.25 -8.03
CA LYS A 54 -13.26 9.86 -9.35
C LYS A 54 -14.73 9.93 -9.76
N SER A 55 -15.53 8.92 -9.41
CA SER A 55 -16.95 8.89 -9.76
C SER A 55 -17.78 9.95 -9.01
N HIS A 56 -17.37 10.28 -7.79
CA HIS A 56 -18.05 11.24 -6.92
C HIS A 56 -17.58 12.68 -7.16
N THR A 57 -16.29 12.90 -7.43
CA THR A 57 -15.78 14.26 -7.78
C THR A 57 -16.15 14.66 -9.21
N GLY A 58 -16.31 13.69 -10.12
CA GLY A 58 -16.48 13.93 -11.55
C GLY A 58 -15.22 14.48 -12.23
N GLU A 59 -14.11 14.55 -11.51
CA GLU A 59 -12.82 15.04 -12.00
C GLU A 59 -12.02 13.88 -12.60
N THR A 60 -11.54 14.06 -13.83
CA THR A 60 -10.60 13.12 -14.45
C THR A 60 -9.20 13.26 -13.86
N ASP A 61 -8.85 14.47 -13.43
CA ASP A 61 -7.55 14.84 -12.89
C ASP A 61 -7.74 15.14 -11.40
N ASN A 62 -7.09 14.35 -10.53
CA ASN A 62 -7.19 14.52 -9.08
C ASN A 62 -5.78 14.48 -8.50
N LEU A 63 -5.30 15.65 -8.04
CA LEU A 63 -3.93 15.83 -7.60
C LEU A 63 -3.53 14.91 -6.44
N LEU A 64 -4.48 14.58 -5.54
CA LEU A 64 -4.23 13.63 -4.45
C LEU A 64 -3.99 12.23 -5.01
N LEU A 65 -4.88 11.74 -5.88
CA LEU A 65 -4.73 10.42 -6.48
C LEU A 65 -3.50 10.31 -7.38
N ASP A 66 -3.13 11.40 -8.07
CA ASP A 66 -1.95 11.46 -8.92
C ASP A 66 -0.66 11.38 -8.09
N GLU A 67 -0.61 12.07 -6.94
CA GLU A 67 0.51 12.02 -6.00
C GLU A 67 0.64 10.62 -5.36
N ILE A 68 -0.47 10.04 -4.89
CA ILE A 68 -0.49 8.66 -4.37
C ILE A 68 0.00 7.67 -5.44
N SER A 69 -0.48 7.80 -6.69
CA SER A 69 -0.04 6.96 -7.82
C SER A 69 1.46 7.09 -8.10
N LEU A 70 2.02 8.30 -7.98
CA LEU A 70 3.44 8.55 -8.16
C LEU A 70 4.26 7.87 -7.05
N GLN A 71 3.80 7.97 -5.80
CA GLN A 71 4.42 7.30 -4.66
C GLN A 71 4.37 5.78 -4.81
N HIS A 72 3.25 5.20 -5.23
CA HIS A 72 3.16 3.76 -5.55
C HIS A 72 4.18 3.32 -6.59
N SER A 73 4.39 4.11 -7.64
CA SER A 73 5.41 3.82 -8.66
C SER A 73 6.82 3.77 -8.07
N ARG A 74 7.15 4.70 -7.16
CA ARG A 74 8.45 4.69 -6.46
C ARG A 74 8.56 3.53 -5.47
N ILE A 75 7.51 3.24 -4.69
CA ILE A 75 7.44 2.08 -3.78
C ILE A 75 7.73 0.78 -4.55
N ARG A 76 7.05 0.55 -5.67
CA ARG A 76 7.28 -0.63 -6.54
C ARG A 76 8.72 -0.72 -7.04
N SER A 77 9.32 0.41 -7.39
CA SER A 77 10.72 0.46 -7.84
C SER A 77 11.68 0.08 -6.71
N LEU A 78 11.50 0.63 -5.51
CA LEU A 78 12.30 0.30 -4.33
C LEU A 78 12.16 -1.17 -3.91
N ILE A 79 10.94 -1.72 -3.97
CA ILE A 79 10.71 -3.16 -3.71
C ILE A 79 11.49 -4.02 -4.70
N ALA A 80 11.51 -3.66 -5.98
CA ALA A 80 12.25 -4.39 -7.01
C ALA A 80 13.77 -4.29 -6.78
N GLU A 81 14.28 -3.11 -6.43
CA GLU A 81 15.69 -2.89 -6.06
C GLU A 81 16.09 -3.76 -4.87
N ILE A 82 15.34 -3.68 -3.75
CA ILE A 82 15.60 -4.47 -2.54
C ILE A 82 15.50 -5.98 -2.82
N SER A 83 14.50 -6.42 -3.58
CA SER A 83 14.36 -7.83 -3.99
C SER A 83 15.58 -8.32 -4.75
N GLN A 84 16.16 -7.47 -5.60
CA GLN A 84 17.34 -7.80 -6.39
C GLN A 84 18.59 -7.89 -5.51
N ASP A 85 18.74 -6.97 -4.56
CA ASP A 85 19.85 -6.96 -3.60
C ASP A 85 19.82 -8.19 -2.69
N ILE A 86 18.64 -8.57 -2.20
CA ILE A 86 18.43 -9.81 -1.43
C ILE A 86 18.86 -11.03 -2.26
N LYS A 87 18.45 -11.13 -3.52
CA LYS A 87 18.84 -12.23 -4.43
C LYS A 87 20.33 -12.28 -4.71
N ASN A 88 20.98 -11.12 -4.74
CA ASN A 88 22.42 -11.01 -4.92
C ASN A 88 23.22 -11.25 -3.63
N HIS A 89 22.55 -11.53 -2.51
CA HIS A 89 23.14 -11.62 -1.18
C HIS A 89 23.91 -10.35 -0.78
N ASP A 90 23.49 -9.18 -1.26
CA ASP A 90 24.04 -7.91 -0.81
C ASP A 90 23.49 -7.59 0.59
N THR A 91 24.34 -7.68 1.61
CA THR A 91 24.02 -7.28 2.99
C THR A 91 24.66 -5.95 3.36
N GLY A 92 25.04 -5.16 2.35
CA GLY A 92 25.84 -3.96 2.46
C GLY A 92 25.02 -2.69 2.66
N LYS A 93 25.72 -1.56 2.51
CA LYS A 93 25.14 -0.22 2.67
C LYS A 93 24.07 0.12 1.63
N ALA A 94 24.11 -0.50 0.45
CA ALA A 94 23.16 -0.25 -0.63
C ALA A 94 21.75 -0.76 -0.23
N LEU A 95 21.64 -2.04 0.13
CA LEU A 95 20.40 -2.62 0.66
C LEU A 95 19.84 -1.80 1.83
N GLY A 96 20.69 -1.43 2.79
CA GLY A 96 20.28 -0.60 3.93
C GLY A 96 19.74 0.77 3.53
N ALA A 97 20.34 1.41 2.52
CA ALA A 97 19.88 2.70 2.02
C ALA A 97 18.51 2.60 1.33
N SER A 98 18.30 1.58 0.48
CA SER A 98 17.02 1.36 -0.19
C SER A 98 15.90 1.03 0.80
N ILE A 99 16.19 0.25 1.85
CA ILE A 99 15.22 0.00 2.93
C ILE A 99 14.86 1.30 3.65
N SER A 100 15.85 2.13 4.02
CA SER A 100 15.59 3.41 4.68
C SER A 100 14.79 4.39 3.81
N GLU A 101 15.05 4.42 2.50
CA GLU A 101 14.27 5.23 1.56
C GLU A 101 12.82 4.73 1.47
N LEU A 102 12.62 3.41 1.39
CA LEU A 102 11.29 2.80 1.37
C LEU A 102 10.50 3.15 2.64
N GLU A 103 11.12 3.02 3.82
CA GLU A 103 10.46 3.37 5.09
C GLU A 103 10.04 4.85 5.14
N GLN A 104 10.91 5.77 4.69
CA GLN A 104 10.58 7.19 4.68
C GLN A 104 9.41 7.49 3.73
N LEU A 105 9.42 6.85 2.56
CA LEU A 105 8.35 7.01 1.57
C LEU A 105 7.02 6.47 2.09
N LEU A 106 7.01 5.26 2.66
CA LEU A 106 5.80 4.67 3.26
C LEU A 106 5.24 5.58 4.35
N ASN A 107 6.05 6.07 5.29
CA ASN A 107 5.55 6.97 6.34
C ASN A 107 4.87 8.23 5.78
N SER A 108 5.41 8.83 4.71
CA SER A 108 4.79 9.99 4.06
C SER A 108 3.54 9.64 3.28
N HIS A 109 3.51 8.45 2.70
CA HIS A 109 2.43 7.90 1.91
C HIS A 109 1.24 7.55 2.79
N ASP A 110 1.45 6.74 3.83
CA ASP A 110 0.41 6.36 4.80
C ASP A 110 -0.20 7.59 5.45
N SER A 111 0.63 8.59 5.80
CA SER A 111 0.13 9.83 6.39
C SER A 111 -0.84 10.55 5.47
N MET A 112 -0.59 10.57 4.16
CA MET A 112 -1.46 11.22 3.17
C MET A 112 -2.77 10.46 3.01
N GLU A 113 -2.71 9.14 3.01
CA GLU A 113 -3.90 8.32 2.85
C GLU A 113 -4.81 8.38 4.07
N GLU A 114 -4.21 8.30 5.25
CA GLU A 114 -4.92 8.33 6.53
C GLU A 114 -5.45 9.71 6.89
N SER A 115 -4.82 10.80 6.45
CA SER A 115 -5.32 12.17 6.70
C SER A 115 -6.39 12.61 5.71
N ASP A 116 -6.27 12.21 4.44
CA ASP A 116 -7.06 12.80 3.37
C ASP A 116 -7.85 11.76 2.58
N PHE A 117 -7.22 10.70 2.09
CA PHE A 117 -7.83 9.76 1.14
C PHE A 117 -8.91 8.88 1.76
N TYR A 118 -8.60 8.11 2.81
CA TYR A 118 -9.55 7.19 3.43
C TYR A 118 -10.69 7.91 4.16
N PRO A 119 -10.45 9.00 4.92
CA PRO A 119 -11.54 9.75 5.55
C PRO A 119 -12.54 10.30 4.54
N TRP A 120 -12.05 10.75 3.38
CA TRP A 120 -12.92 11.22 2.30
C TRP A 120 -13.83 10.09 1.79
N ILE A 121 -13.29 8.88 1.57
CA ILE A 121 -14.09 7.73 1.12
C ILE A 121 -15.16 7.39 2.17
N ASP A 122 -14.78 7.34 3.45
CA ASP A 122 -15.71 7.02 4.53
C ASP A 122 -16.82 8.09 4.71
N GLU A 123 -16.57 9.34 4.31
CA GLU A 123 -17.55 10.42 4.37
C GLU A 123 -18.51 10.41 3.18
N TYR A 124 -18.01 10.17 1.97
CA TYR A 124 -18.78 10.38 0.74
C TYR A 124 -19.28 9.10 0.07
N ALA A 125 -18.60 7.97 0.22
CA ALA A 125 -19.04 6.72 -0.40
C ALA A 125 -20.28 6.15 0.32
N ASN A 126 -21.22 5.63 -0.45
CA ASN A 126 -22.42 5.02 0.09
C ASN A 126 -22.20 3.56 0.52
N HIS A 127 -23.16 3.00 1.26
CA HIS A 127 -23.05 1.65 1.82
C HIS A 127 -22.81 0.55 0.77
N GLU A 128 -23.44 0.64 -0.41
CA GLU A 128 -23.28 -0.37 -1.47
C GLU A 128 -21.90 -0.26 -2.14
N GLU A 129 -21.34 0.94 -2.26
CA GLU A 129 -19.97 1.15 -2.75
C GLU A 129 -18.94 0.53 -1.81
N ILE A 130 -19.05 0.82 -0.50
CA ILE A 130 -18.19 0.23 0.53
C ILE A 130 -18.32 -1.29 0.55
N LYS A 131 -19.54 -1.81 0.46
CA LYS A 131 -19.80 -3.25 0.40
C LYS A 131 -19.15 -3.89 -0.82
N SER A 132 -19.35 -3.29 -2.00
CA SER A 132 -18.74 -3.76 -3.25
C SER A 132 -17.21 -3.73 -3.18
N ALA A 133 -16.63 -2.70 -2.55
CA ALA A 133 -15.19 -2.61 -2.37
C ALA A 133 -14.64 -3.79 -1.55
N PHE A 134 -15.24 -4.08 -0.39
CA PHE A 134 -14.82 -5.21 0.44
C PHE A 134 -15.06 -6.58 -0.22
N GLU A 135 -16.12 -6.73 -1.01
CA GLU A 135 -16.35 -7.95 -1.79
C GLU A 135 -15.24 -8.17 -2.83
N LYS A 136 -14.85 -7.11 -3.55
CA LYS A 136 -13.76 -7.17 -4.53
C LYS A 136 -12.42 -7.44 -3.87
N LEU A 137 -12.14 -6.81 -2.74
CA LEU A 137 -10.94 -7.08 -1.95
C LEU A 137 -10.84 -8.56 -1.54
N ASN A 138 -11.93 -9.14 -1.03
CA ASN A 138 -11.94 -10.55 -0.66
C ASN A 138 -11.72 -11.48 -1.85
N ALA A 139 -12.14 -11.08 -3.05
CA ALA A 139 -11.85 -11.81 -4.30
C ALA A 139 -10.39 -11.64 -4.79
N MET A 140 -9.68 -10.60 -4.34
CA MET A 140 -8.25 -10.39 -4.62
C MET A 140 -7.34 -11.22 -3.72
N LYS A 141 -7.84 -11.71 -2.58
CA LYS A 141 -7.06 -12.63 -1.73
C LYS A 141 -6.84 -13.94 -2.49
N PRO A 142 -5.59 -14.43 -2.63
CA PRO A 142 -5.37 -15.74 -3.21
C PRO A 142 -6.15 -16.78 -2.39
N ASN A 143 -6.79 -17.74 -3.08
CA ASN A 143 -7.29 -18.94 -2.41
C ASN A 143 -6.07 -19.67 -1.84
N ILE A 144 -5.81 -19.48 -0.55
CA ILE A 144 -4.78 -20.23 0.19
C ILE A 144 -5.41 -21.52 0.70
#